data_AF-A0A956H6W5-F1
#
_entry.id   AF-A0A956H6W5-F1
#
_cell.length_a   1.000
_cell.length_b   1.000
_cell.length_c   1.000
_cell.angle_alpha   90.00
_cell.angle_beta   90.00
_cell.angle_gamma   90.00
#
_symmetry.space_group_name_H-M   'P 1'
#
loop_
_entity.id
_entity.type
_entity.pdbx_description
1 polymer ?
#
loop_
_entity_poly.entity_id
_entity_poly.type
_entity_poly.pdbx_seq_one_letter_code
_entity_poly.pdbx_strand_id
1 'polypeptide(L)'
;GFGPLRQAMVAAGGLVGPAIVAAVGFALARKPRRAQIALLLGVFALAAIAVVVVRNGFGWAFVAGLGLILGFLATRKRPEIAQLTMVFLSTQLAMSVFSRGDYLFMEYAETAQGRMPTDVSQMADALFGPYWIWGGLCGLFSLVVLGVGILVFFKGFGALVGAGDDHDEA
;
A
#
# COMPACT_ATOMS: atom_id res chain seq x y z
N GLY A 1 19.63 8.35 -22.48
CA GLY A 1 18.26 8.82 -22.75
C GLY A 1 17.18 8.05 -22.01
N PHE A 2 17.35 7.74 -20.71
CA PHE A 2 16.31 7.07 -19.88
C PHE A 2 15.73 7.98 -18.78
N GLY A 3 16.03 9.28 -18.82
CA GLY A 3 15.60 10.25 -17.80
C GLY A 3 14.08 10.35 -17.64
N PRO A 4 13.33 10.61 -18.73
CA PRO A 4 11.88 10.79 -18.66
C PRO A 4 11.14 9.52 -18.23
N LEU A 5 11.52 8.37 -18.78
CA LEU A 5 10.91 7.09 -18.43
C LEU A 5 11.15 6.71 -16.96
N ARG A 6 12.37 6.91 -16.46
CA ARG A 6 12.69 6.69 -15.03
C ARG A 6 11.87 7.60 -14.12
N GLN A 7 11.73 8.87 -14.49
CA GLN A 7 10.96 9.85 -13.72
C GLN A 7 9.49 9.46 -13.68
N ALA A 8 8.90 9.07 -14.82
CA ALA A 8 7.53 8.59 -14.88
C ALA A 8 7.30 7.31 -14.08
N MET A 9 8.25 6.36 -14.10
CA MET A 9 8.15 5.15 -13.27
C MET A 9 8.19 5.46 -11.77
N VAL A 10 9.03 6.42 -11.35
CA VAL A 10 9.10 6.87 -9.96
C VAL A 10 7.80 7.55 -9.54
N ALA A 11 7.27 8.44 -10.38
CA ALA A 11 5.99 9.11 -10.17
C ALA A 11 4.82 8.12 -10.08
N ALA A 12 4.74 7.16 -11.01
CA ALA A 12 3.75 6.08 -10.99
C ALA A 12 3.85 5.23 -9.71
N GLY A 13 5.08 4.97 -9.24
CA GLY A 13 5.33 4.26 -7.99
C GLY A 13 4.75 4.97 -6.77
N GLY A 14 4.80 6.31 -6.73
CA GLY A 14 4.19 7.11 -5.66
C GLY A 14 2.66 7.05 -5.65
N LEU A 15 2.05 6.92 -6.83
CA LEU A 15 0.60 6.87 -7.01
C LEU A 15 0.01 5.48 -6.71
N VAL A 16 0.63 4.43 -7.24
CA VAL A 16 0.07 3.07 -7.17
C VAL A 16 0.73 2.20 -6.10
N GLY A 17 1.89 2.61 -5.58
CA GLY A 17 2.62 1.88 -4.53
C GLY A 17 1.73 1.48 -3.34
N PRO A 18 0.94 2.39 -2.73
CA PRO A 18 0.06 2.04 -1.63
C PRO A 18 -0.99 0.99 -1.99
N ALA A 19 -1.55 1.02 -3.21
CA ALA A 19 -2.55 0.06 -3.66
C ALA A 19 -1.96 -1.35 -3.80
N ILE A 20 -0.75 -1.46 -4.36
CA ILE A 20 -0.02 -2.72 -4.49
C ILE A 20 0.31 -3.29 -3.12
N VAL A 21 0.85 -2.47 -2.21
CA VAL A 21 1.19 -2.91 -0.84
C VAL A 21 -0.06 -3.34 -0.09
N ALA A 22 -1.19 -2.64 -0.25
CA ALA A 22 -2.47 -3.04 0.33
C ALA A 22 -2.95 -4.40 -0.19
N ALA A 23 -2.94 -4.62 -1.51
CA ALA A 23 -3.37 -5.89 -2.11
C ALA A 23 -2.48 -7.07 -1.70
N VAL A 24 -1.16 -6.88 -1.71
CA VAL A 24 -0.20 -7.87 -1.19
C VAL A 24 -0.46 -8.12 0.30
N GLY A 25 -0.74 -7.07 1.07
CA GLY A 25 -1.08 -7.16 2.47
C GLY A 25 -2.32 -8.01 2.74
N PHE A 26 -3.41 -7.79 2.02
CA PHE A 26 -4.61 -8.63 2.09
C PHE A 26 -4.31 -10.09 1.72
N ALA A 27 -3.50 -10.34 0.69
CA ALA A 27 -3.14 -11.70 0.28
C ALA A 27 -2.30 -12.45 1.34
N LEU A 28 -1.38 -11.74 2.01
CA LEU A 28 -0.53 -12.27 3.09
C LEU A 28 -1.30 -12.43 4.40
N ALA A 29 -2.29 -11.57 4.64
CA ALA A 29 -3.19 -11.64 5.79
C ALA A 29 -4.13 -12.86 5.78
N ARG A 30 -4.10 -13.72 4.76
CA ARG A 30 -4.88 -14.98 4.75
C ARG A 30 -4.37 -16.03 5.73
N LYS A 31 -3.08 -16.01 6.08
CA LYS A 31 -2.49 -16.97 7.02
C LYS A 31 -1.86 -16.22 8.19
N PRO A 32 -2.23 -16.53 9.45
CA PRO A 32 -1.73 -15.83 10.63
C PRO A 32 -0.19 -15.73 10.68
N ARG A 33 0.52 -16.85 10.41
CA ARG A 33 1.99 -16.88 10.38
C ARG A 33 2.60 -16.04 9.25
N ARG A 34 1.95 -15.96 8.08
CA ARG A 34 2.44 -15.14 6.96
C ARG A 34 2.26 -13.66 7.25
N ALA A 35 1.13 -13.28 7.84
CA ALA A 35 0.89 -11.91 8.30
C ALA A 35 1.92 -11.47 9.33
N GLN A 36 2.30 -12.36 10.24
CA GLN A 36 3.32 -12.11 11.25
C GLN A 36 4.70 -11.80 10.63
N ILE A 37 5.15 -12.65 9.70
CA ILE A 37 6.42 -12.43 8.98
C ILE A 37 6.34 -11.15 8.14
N ALA A 38 5.22 -10.91 7.46
CA ALA A 38 5.02 -9.72 6.64
C ALA A 38 5.09 -8.43 7.48
N LEU A 39 4.48 -8.42 8.67
CA LEU A 39 4.56 -7.28 9.60
C LEU A 39 5.98 -7.05 10.09
N LEU A 40 6.72 -8.11 10.45
CA LEU A 40 8.13 -7.97 10.87
C LEU A 40 9.00 -7.40 9.74
N LEU A 41 8.83 -7.89 8.51
CA LEU A 41 9.50 -7.34 7.33
C LEU A 41 9.09 -5.88 7.09
N GLY A 42 7.81 -5.55 7.26
CA GLY A 42 7.30 -4.19 7.17
C GLY A 42 7.92 -3.24 8.19
N VAL A 43 8.12 -3.69 9.44
CA VAL A 43 8.81 -2.91 10.48
C VAL A 43 10.26 -2.66 10.10
N PHE A 44 10.96 -3.67 9.57
CA PHE A 44 12.34 -3.51 9.11
C PHE A 44 12.44 -2.54 7.92
N ALA A 45 11.54 -2.68 6.95
CA ALA A 45 11.46 -1.76 5.81
C ALA A 45 11.15 -0.33 6.25
N LEU A 46 10.21 -0.14 7.19
CA LEU A 46 9.88 1.17 7.76
C LEU A 46 11.09 1.80 8.45
N ALA A 47 11.84 1.02 9.24
CA ALA A 47 13.06 1.49 9.89
C ALA A 47 14.15 1.89 8.87
N ALA A 48 14.36 1.07 7.83
CA ALA A 48 15.32 1.38 6.78
C ALA A 48 14.96 2.65 6.02
N ILE A 49 13.68 2.83 5.65
CA ILE A 49 13.19 4.04 4.97
C ILE A 49 13.32 5.26 5.89
N ALA A 50 13.07 5.11 7.20
CA ALA A 50 13.22 6.21 8.15
C ALA A 50 14.64 6.77 8.16
N VAL A 51 15.67 5.90 8.17
CA VAL A 51 17.08 6.30 8.10
C VAL A 51 17.37 7.15 6.86
N VAL A 52 16.77 6.78 5.72
CA VAL A 52 17.03 7.43 4.43
C VAL A 52 16.25 8.74 4.29
N VAL A 53 14.99 8.79 4.72
CA VAL A 53 14.06 9.89 4.40
C VAL A 53 13.88 10.87 5.54
N VAL A 54 13.91 10.41 6.79
CA VAL A 54 13.58 11.26 7.93
C VAL A 54 14.78 12.11 8.32
N ARG A 55 14.57 13.44 8.28
CA ARG A 55 15.60 14.45 8.61
C ARG A 55 15.25 15.28 9.85
N ASN A 56 14.18 14.94 10.57
CA ASN A 56 13.70 15.70 11.74
C ASN A 56 13.44 14.80 12.96
N GLY A 57 13.69 15.32 14.16
CA GLY A 57 13.55 14.58 15.43
C GLY A 57 12.12 14.09 15.70
N PHE A 58 11.11 14.90 15.38
CA PHE A 58 9.71 14.46 15.50
C PHE A 58 9.39 13.25 14.61
N GLY A 59 9.87 13.26 13.36
CA GLY A 59 9.68 12.14 12.43
C GLY A 59 10.32 10.85 12.95
N TRP A 60 11.50 10.96 13.56
CA TRP A 60 12.18 9.82 14.18
C TRP A 60 11.37 9.26 15.35
N ALA A 61 10.88 10.11 16.25
CA ALA A 61 10.06 9.70 17.37
C ALA A 61 8.76 9.01 16.93
N PHE A 62 8.08 9.58 15.92
CA PHE A 62 6.84 9.01 15.38
C PHE A 62 7.07 7.65 14.71
N VAL A 63 8.05 7.55 13.82
CA VAL A 63 8.33 6.30 13.10
C VAL A 63 8.86 5.22 14.05
N ALA A 64 9.70 5.57 15.02
CA ALA A 64 10.15 4.64 16.05
C ALA A 64 8.97 4.14 16.90
N GLY A 65 8.08 5.02 17.35
CA GLY A 65 6.89 4.64 18.10
C GLY A 65 5.99 3.69 17.30
N LEU A 66 5.71 4.02 16.04
CA LEU A 66 4.92 3.17 15.16
C LEU A 66 5.60 1.81 14.92
N GLY A 67 6.90 1.80 14.64
CA GLY A 67 7.70 0.59 14.45
C GLY A 67 7.70 -0.33 15.67
N LEU A 68 7.81 0.24 16.87
CA LEU A 68 7.74 -0.51 18.13
C LEU A 68 6.35 -1.15 18.34
N ILE A 69 5.27 -0.40 18.11
CA ILE A 69 3.90 -0.93 18.21
C ILE A 69 3.71 -2.08 17.22
N LEU A 70 4.08 -1.89 15.96
CA LEU A 70 3.94 -2.91 14.93
C LEU A 70 4.81 -4.14 15.22
N GLY A 71 6.06 -3.95 15.64
CA GLY A 71 6.96 -5.03 16.04
C GLY A 71 6.46 -5.80 17.26
N PHE A 72 5.87 -5.10 18.23
CA PHE A 72 5.25 -5.70 19.39
C PHE A 72 4.02 -6.55 19.02
N LEU A 73 3.14 -6.04 18.15
CA LEU A 73 1.98 -6.79 17.66
C LEU A 73 2.41 -8.01 16.82
N ALA A 74 3.48 -7.88 16.04
CA ALA A 74 4.04 -8.95 15.23
C ALA A 74 4.78 -10.02 16.04
N THR A 75 5.25 -9.73 17.26
CA THR A 75 5.95 -10.73 18.11
C THR A 75 5.02 -11.43 19.11
N ARG A 76 3.72 -11.14 19.09
CA ARG A 76 2.75 -11.82 19.95
C ARG A 76 2.64 -13.31 19.60
N LYS A 77 2.45 -14.13 20.65
CA LYS A 77 2.22 -15.59 20.51
C LYS A 77 0.94 -15.94 19.75
N ARG A 78 -0.04 -15.02 19.71
CA ARG A 78 -1.31 -15.16 19.00
C ARG A 78 -1.16 -14.54 17.60
N PRO A 79 -0.96 -15.35 16.54
CA PRO A 79 -0.71 -14.81 15.21
C PRO A 79 -1.95 -14.16 14.58
N GLU A 80 -3.13 -14.35 15.16
CA GLU A 80 -4.38 -13.68 14.78
C GLU A 80 -4.32 -12.17 15.02
N ILE A 81 -3.57 -11.73 16.04
CA ILE A 81 -3.37 -10.29 16.31
C ILE A 81 -2.57 -9.66 15.18
N ALA A 82 -1.51 -10.32 14.74
CA ALA A 82 -0.72 -9.91 13.59
C ALA A 82 -1.57 -9.91 12.31
N GLN A 83 -2.44 -10.91 12.14
CA GLN A 83 -3.37 -10.96 11.03
C GLN A 83 -4.32 -9.76 11.00
N LEU A 84 -4.99 -9.45 12.12
CA LEU A 84 -5.89 -8.30 12.23
C LEU A 84 -5.16 -6.98 11.96
N THR A 85 -3.96 -6.84 12.50
CA THR A 85 -3.10 -5.66 12.30
C THR A 85 -2.74 -5.50 10.82
N MET A 86 -2.39 -6.59 10.14
CA MET A 86 -2.07 -6.57 8.71
C MET A 86 -3.29 -6.20 7.86
N VAL A 87 -4.47 -6.74 8.17
CA VAL A 87 -5.74 -6.36 7.51
C VAL A 87 -6.01 -4.87 7.73
N PHE A 88 -5.89 -4.39 8.97
CA PHE A 88 -6.09 -2.99 9.31
C PHE A 88 -5.15 -2.07 8.52
N LEU A 89 -3.84 -2.36 8.50
CA LEU A 89 -2.87 -1.60 7.71
C LEU A 89 -3.18 -1.63 6.21
N SER A 90 -3.57 -2.78 5.68
CA SER A 90 -3.93 -2.93 4.27
C SER A 90 -5.15 -2.08 3.92
N THR A 91 -6.16 -2.03 4.79
CA THR A 91 -7.33 -1.16 4.63
C THR A 91 -6.96 0.32 4.72
N GLN A 92 -6.09 0.72 5.65
CA GLN A 92 -5.61 2.11 5.75
C GLN A 92 -4.87 2.54 4.47
N LEU A 93 -4.02 1.65 3.93
CA LEU A 93 -3.33 1.90 2.66
C LEU A 93 -4.32 2.00 1.49
N ALA A 94 -5.32 1.12 1.42
CA ALA A 94 -6.37 1.21 0.41
C ALA A 94 -7.14 2.55 0.51
N MET A 95 -7.55 2.95 1.71
CA MET A 95 -8.23 4.24 1.94
C MET A 95 -7.35 5.43 1.59
N SER A 96 -6.04 5.36 1.81
CA SER A 96 -5.11 6.42 1.44
C SER A 96 -5.07 6.69 -0.07
N VAL A 97 -5.27 5.66 -0.90
CA VAL A 97 -5.38 5.80 -2.36
C VAL A 97 -6.66 6.56 -2.72
N PHE A 98 -7.79 6.19 -2.11
CA PHE A 98 -9.07 6.86 -2.34
C PHE A 98 -9.04 8.33 -1.88
N SER A 99 -8.46 8.60 -0.70
CA SER A 99 -8.32 9.98 -0.19
C SER A 99 -7.40 10.84 -1.04
N ARG A 100 -6.50 10.24 -1.84
CA ARG A 100 -5.62 10.93 -2.79
C ARG A 100 -6.18 10.90 -4.22
N GLY A 101 -7.44 10.49 -4.41
CA GLY A 101 -8.09 10.46 -5.73
C GLY A 101 -8.09 11.84 -6.41
N ASP A 102 -8.33 12.91 -5.65
CA ASP A 102 -8.31 14.28 -6.16
C ASP A 102 -6.92 14.69 -6.69
N TYR A 103 -5.85 14.14 -6.09
CA TYR A 103 -4.47 14.37 -6.54
C TYR A 103 -4.19 13.75 -7.92
N LEU A 104 -4.92 12.70 -8.32
CA LEU A 104 -4.76 12.04 -9.63
C LEU A 104 -5.20 12.92 -10.80
N PHE A 105 -6.06 13.91 -10.55
CA PHE A 105 -6.60 14.80 -11.57
C PHE A 105 -6.15 16.25 -11.37
N MET A 106 -5.09 16.46 -10.60
CA MET A 106 -4.51 17.76 -10.31
C MET A 106 -3.23 17.96 -11.13
N GLU A 107 -3.14 19.07 -11.87
CA GLU A 107 -2.00 19.36 -12.73
C GLU A 107 -0.81 19.96 -11.95
N TYR A 108 -1.10 20.78 -10.94
CA TYR A 108 -0.11 21.42 -10.08
C TYR A 108 -0.49 21.30 -8.60
N ALA A 109 0.48 20.94 -7.76
CA ALA A 109 0.33 20.94 -6.31
C ALA A 109 1.02 22.17 -5.70
N GLU A 110 0.35 22.82 -4.74
CA GLU A 110 0.98 23.83 -3.91
C GLU A 110 1.83 23.16 -2.83
N THR A 111 3.13 23.40 -2.87
CA THR A 111 4.08 22.91 -1.86
C THR A 111 4.70 24.07 -1.11
N ALA A 112 5.35 23.80 0.03
CA ALA A 112 6.10 24.81 0.79
C ALA A 112 7.23 25.49 -0.02
N GLN A 113 7.60 24.90 -1.18
CA GLN A 113 8.61 25.42 -2.10
C GLN A 113 8.00 26.09 -3.36
N GLY A 114 6.68 26.26 -3.41
CA GLY A 114 5.95 26.87 -4.52
C GLY A 114 5.08 25.88 -5.32
N ARG A 115 4.54 26.35 -6.44
CA ARG A 115 3.70 25.55 -7.36
C ARG A 115 4.59 24.55 -8.11
N MET A 116 4.44 23.26 -7.82
CA MET A 116 5.20 22.18 -8.48
C MET A 116 4.27 21.28 -9.31
N PRO A 117 4.76 20.72 -10.43
CA PRO A 117 4.02 19.70 -11.19
C PRO A 117 3.77 18.46 -10.32
N THR A 118 2.54 17.96 -10.34
CA THR A 118 2.18 16.69 -9.68
C THR A 118 2.85 15.49 -10.35
N ASP A 119 2.85 14.35 -9.66
CA ASP A 119 3.38 13.10 -10.22
C ASP A 119 2.70 12.73 -11.56
N VAL A 120 1.41 13.07 -11.71
CA VAL A 120 0.65 12.79 -12.94
C VAL A 120 1.03 13.73 -14.08
N SER A 121 1.30 15.01 -13.81
CA SER A 121 1.79 15.92 -14.85
C SER A 121 3.23 15.61 -15.26
N GLN A 122 4.08 15.16 -14.33
CA GLN A 122 5.41 14.66 -14.69
C GLN A 122 5.35 13.40 -15.58
N MET A 123 4.36 12.52 -15.36
CA MET A 123 4.12 11.40 -16.27
C MET A 123 3.63 11.86 -17.65
N ALA A 124 2.75 12.86 -17.70
CA ALA A 124 2.26 13.45 -18.94
C ALA A 124 3.38 14.09 -19.77
N ASP A 125 4.28 14.85 -19.12
CA ASP A 125 5.44 15.46 -19.76
C ASP A 125 6.44 14.42 -20.30
N ALA A 126 6.54 13.27 -19.64
CA ALA A 126 7.49 12.21 -19.99
C ALA A 126 6.97 11.20 -21.02
N LEU A 127 5.67 10.86 -20.99
CA LEU A 127 5.06 9.87 -21.89
C LEU A 127 4.18 10.47 -22.98
N PHE A 128 4.01 11.80 -22.99
CA PHE A 128 3.05 12.53 -23.82
C PHE A 128 1.58 12.19 -23.49
N GLY A 129 0.68 13.11 -23.84
CA GLY A 129 -0.76 13.01 -23.58
C GLY A 129 -1.22 13.75 -22.32
N PRO A 130 -2.53 14.04 -22.18
CA PRO A 130 -3.03 14.84 -21.08
C PRO A 130 -2.99 14.10 -19.73
N TYR A 131 -2.69 14.83 -18.65
CA TYR A 131 -2.48 14.28 -17.31
C TYR A 131 -3.67 13.45 -16.80
N TRP A 132 -4.91 13.83 -17.12
CA TRP A 132 -6.10 13.12 -16.65
C TRP A 132 -6.20 11.67 -17.19
N ILE A 133 -5.60 11.36 -18.34
CA ILE A 133 -5.53 9.97 -18.86
C ILE A 133 -4.64 9.12 -17.96
N TRP A 134 -3.46 9.64 -17.61
CA TRP A 134 -2.51 8.95 -16.73
C TRP A 134 -3.04 8.82 -15.30
N GLY A 135 -3.70 9.87 -14.79
CA GLY A 135 -4.40 9.85 -13.50
C GLY A 135 -5.50 8.79 -13.47
N GLY A 136 -6.33 8.74 -14.51
CA GLY A 136 -7.37 7.72 -14.68
C GLY A 136 -6.80 6.30 -14.77
N LEU A 137 -5.71 6.10 -15.51
CA LEU A 137 -5.05 4.80 -15.64
C LEU A 137 -4.48 4.31 -14.30
N CYS A 138 -3.76 5.17 -13.56
CA CYS A 138 -3.25 4.85 -12.23
C CYS A 138 -4.37 4.59 -11.22
N GLY A 139 -5.45 5.37 -11.27
CA GLY A 139 -6.65 5.18 -10.45
C GLY A 139 -7.35 3.85 -10.74
N LEU A 140 -7.59 3.54 -12.02
CA LEU A 140 -8.21 2.29 -12.45
C LEU A 140 -7.34 1.09 -12.07
N PHE A 141 -6.03 1.16 -12.31
CA PHE A 141 -5.10 0.10 -11.92
C PHE A 141 -5.13 -0.14 -10.40
N SER A 142 -5.13 0.93 -9.60
CA SER A 142 -5.24 0.82 -8.14
C SER A 142 -6.58 0.19 -7.73
N LEU A 143 -7.69 0.56 -8.37
CA LEU A 143 -9.01 -0.01 -8.11
C LEU A 143 -9.05 -1.52 -8.42
N VAL A 144 -8.49 -1.93 -9.56
CA VAL A 144 -8.40 -3.35 -9.95
C VAL A 144 -7.53 -4.13 -8.97
N VAL A 145 -6.35 -3.61 -8.62
CA VAL A 145 -5.42 -4.27 -7.70
C VAL A 145 -6.04 -4.44 -6.31
N LEU A 146 -6.71 -3.40 -5.78
CA LEU A 146 -7.43 -3.48 -4.51
C LEU A 146 -8.60 -4.46 -4.58
N GLY A 147 -9.40 -4.41 -5.65
CA GLY A 147 -10.52 -5.34 -5.88
C GLY A 147 -10.04 -6.79 -5.91
N VAL A 148 -8.97 -7.08 -6.65
CA VAL A 148 -8.34 -8.40 -6.69
C VAL A 148 -7.80 -8.80 -5.31
N GLY A 149 -7.14 -7.91 -4.58
CA GLY A 149 -6.63 -8.17 -3.23
C GLY A 149 -7.75 -8.58 -2.26
N ILE A 150 -8.88 -7.87 -2.31
CA ILE A 150 -10.08 -8.16 -1.53
C ILE A 150 -10.71 -9.50 -1.95
N LEU A 151 -10.91 -9.74 -3.25
CA LEU A 151 -11.47 -10.99 -3.76
C LEU A 151 -10.60 -12.20 -3.40
N VAL A 152 -9.28 -12.07 -3.49
CA VAL A 152 -8.32 -13.12 -3.11
C VAL A 152 -8.41 -13.40 -1.61
N PHE A 153 -8.60 -12.38 -0.78
CA PHE A 153 -8.81 -12.52 0.66
C PHE A 153 -10.11 -13.30 0.95
N PHE A 154 -11.24 -12.89 0.34
CA PHE A 154 -12.53 -13.55 0.55
C PHE A 154 -12.61 -14.97 -0.02
N LYS A 155 -12.02 -15.23 -1.20
CA LYS A 155 -12.00 -16.58 -1.78
C LYS A 155 -11.18 -17.57 -0.93
N GLY A 156 -10.18 -17.07 -0.21
CA GLY A 156 -9.48 -17.86 0.82
C GLY A 156 -10.35 -18.22 2.02
N PHE A 157 -11.35 -17.39 2.35
CA PHE A 157 -12.31 -17.64 3.42
C PHE A 157 -13.40 -18.63 3.01
N GLY A 158 -13.94 -18.50 1.79
CA GLY A 158 -14.97 -19.42 1.26
C GLY A 158 -14.48 -20.87 1.10
N ALA A 159 -13.20 -21.07 0.75
CA ALA A 159 -12.60 -22.40 0.66
C ALA A 159 -12.42 -23.11 2.01
N LEU A 160 -12.40 -22.37 3.13
CA LEU A 160 -12.37 -22.94 4.48
C LEU A 160 -13.77 -23.31 5.00
N VAL A 161 -14.79 -22.56 4.59
CA VAL A 161 -16.20 -22.83 4.95
C VAL A 161 -16.76 -24.00 4.14
N GLY A 162 -16.49 -24.07 2.83
CA GLY A 162 -16.97 -25.16 1.98
C GLY A 162 -16.34 -26.53 2.25
N ALA A 163 -15.18 -26.59 2.92
CA ALA A 163 -14.55 -27.85 3.33
C ALA A 163 -15.07 -28.40 4.68
N GLY A 164 -15.95 -27.65 5.36
CA GLY A 164 -16.60 -28.07 6.60
C GLY A 164 -17.88 -28.87 6.39
N ASP A 165 -18.54 -28.73 5.23
CA ASP A 165 -19.80 -29.42 4.91
C ASP A 165 -19.59 -30.87 4.40
N ASP A 166 -18.38 -31.22 3.95
CA ASP A 166 -18.09 -32.55 3.38
C ASP A 166 -17.83 -33.64 4.44
N HIS A 167 -17.84 -33.30 5.73
CA HIS A 167 -17.53 -34.23 6.84
C HIS A 167 -18.74 -34.66 7.69
N ASP A 168 -19.94 -34.14 7.41
CA ASP A 168 -21.17 -34.48 8.16
C ASP A 168 -22.12 -35.43 7.38
N GLU A 169 -21.73 -35.95 6.20
CA GLU A 169 -22.54 -36.88 5.39
C GLU A 169 -21.92 -38.29 5.21
N ALA A 170 -21.20 -38.83 6.19
CA ALA A 170 -20.70 -40.23 6.14
C ALA A 170 -21.06 -41.05 7.39
#